data_AF-A0A5K1BDJ0-F1
#
_entry.id   AF-A0A5K1BDJ0-F1
#
_cell.length_a   1.000
_cell.length_b   1.000
_cell.length_c   1.000
_cell.angle_alpha   90.00
_cell.angle_beta   90.00
_cell.angle_gamma   90.00
#
_symmetry.space_group_name_H-M   'P 1'
#
loop_
_entity.id
_entity.type
_entity.pdbx_description
1 polymer ?
#
loop_
_entity_poly.entity_id
_entity_poly.type
_entity_poly.pdbx_seq_one_letter_code
_entity_poly.pdbx_strand_id
1 'polypeptide(L)' 'WRSSCNKMRDPISQSHALGLIVNNLTQPLRSLISNAPIKSFIDLTERAECIEAGIENGAFDAVIPVK' A
#
# COMPACT_ATOMS: atom_id res chain seq x y z
N TRP A 1 4.70 -39.88 17.32
CA TRP A 1 3.86 -38.86 16.65
C TRP A 1 4.49 -37.49 16.81
N ARG A 2 4.81 -36.81 15.70
CA ARG A 2 5.40 -35.46 15.66
C ARG A 2 4.38 -34.42 16.20
N SER A 3 4.17 -34.37 17.51
CA SER A 3 3.12 -33.55 18.14
C SER A 3 3.59 -32.15 18.56
N SER A 4 4.42 -31.51 17.75
CA SER A 4 4.62 -30.07 17.88
C SER A 4 5.10 -29.48 16.55
N CYS A 5 4.28 -29.62 15.53
CA CYS A 5 4.31 -28.61 14.48
C CYS A 5 3.86 -27.32 15.15
N ASN A 6 4.83 -26.45 15.46
CA ASN A 6 4.58 -25.06 15.82
C ASN A 6 3.40 -24.55 14.99
N LYS A 7 2.41 -23.96 15.66
CA LYS A 7 1.30 -23.25 15.01
C LYS A 7 1.88 -22.07 14.24
N MET A 8 2.47 -22.31 13.08
CA MET A 8 2.64 -21.29 12.07
C MET A 8 1.21 -20.88 11.75
N ARG A 9 0.85 -19.68 12.22
CA ARG A 9 -0.38 -19.01 11.80
C ARG A 9 -0.42 -19.12 10.27
N ASP A 10 -1.56 -19.52 9.72
CA ASP A 10 -1.69 -19.67 8.28
C ASP A 10 -1.08 -18.44 7.57
N PRO A 11 -0.28 -18.64 6.51
CA PRO A 11 0.31 -17.52 5.80
C PRO A 11 -0.80 -16.57 5.36
N ILE A 12 -0.56 -15.27 5.57
CA ILE A 12 -1.52 -14.24 5.20
C ILE A 12 -1.76 -14.24 3.68
N SER A 13 -3.02 -14.13 3.26
CA SER A 13 -3.34 -13.98 1.84
C SER A 13 -2.83 -12.63 1.31
N GLN A 14 -2.48 -12.58 0.02
CA GLN A 14 -2.07 -11.33 -0.63
C GLN A 14 -3.10 -10.21 -0.44
N SER A 15 -4.39 -10.52 -0.60
CA SER A 15 -5.47 -9.54 -0.41
C SER A 15 -5.51 -8.99 1.02
N HIS A 16 -5.29 -9.84 2.02
CA HIS A 16 -5.26 -9.42 3.42
C HIS A 16 -4.00 -8.60 3.72
N ALA A 17 -2.83 -9.00 3.20
CA ALA A 17 -1.60 -8.23 3.33
C ALA A 17 -1.69 -6.85 2.69
N LEU A 18 -2.26 -6.75 1.48
CA LEU A 18 -2.52 -5.47 0.81
C LEU A 18 -3.45 -4.58 1.64
N GLY A 19 -4.54 -5.13 2.17
CA GLY A 19 -5.45 -4.39 3.04
C GLY A 19 -4.76 -3.84 4.30
N LEU A 20 -3.89 -4.64 4.94
CA LEU A 20 -3.11 -4.18 6.09
C LEU A 20 -2.15 -3.04 5.71
N ILE A 21 -1.43 -3.16 4.60
CA ILE A 21 -0.47 -2.12 4.16
C ILE A 21 -1.21 -0.81 3.87
N VAL A 22 -2.24 -0.85 3.02
CA VAL A 22 -3.00 0.34 2.63
C VAL A 22 -3.62 1.04 3.83
N ASN A 23 -4.15 0.27 4.80
CA ASN A 23 -4.76 0.83 6.01
C ASN A 23 -3.75 1.55 6.93
N ASN A 24 -2.47 1.16 6.90
CA ASN A 24 -1.42 1.77 7.71
C ASN A 24 -0.76 2.99 7.06
N LEU A 25 -1.11 3.33 5.81
CA LEU A 25 -0.63 4.54 5.15
C LEU A 25 -1.23 5.80 5.80
N THR A 26 -0.46 6.90 5.79
CA THR A 26 -0.94 8.22 6.19
C THR A 26 -2.11 8.66 5.29
N GLN A 27 -3.02 9.47 5.81
CA GLN A 27 -4.24 9.89 5.10
C GLN A 27 -3.97 10.44 3.68
N PRO A 28 -2.98 11.31 3.45
CA PRO A 28 -2.72 11.84 2.11
C PRO A 28 -2.32 10.73 1.12
N LEU A 29 -1.37 9.87 1.50
CA LEU A 29 -0.90 8.78 0.65
C LEU A 29 -1.98 7.72 0.42
N ARG A 30 -2.73 7.38 1.48
CA ARG A 30 -3.83 6.41 1.36
C ARG A 30 -4.90 6.91 0.40
N SER A 31 -5.24 8.20 0.43
CA SER A 31 -6.19 8.82 -0.49
C SER A 31 -5.71 8.73 -1.94
N LEU A 32 -4.44 9.07 -2.18
CA LEU A 32 -3.83 9.03 -3.52
C LEU A 32 -3.77 7.61 -4.09
N ILE A 33 -3.39 6.64 -3.27
CA ILE A 33 -3.21 5.25 -3.67
C ILE A 33 -4.54 4.48 -3.81
N SER A 34 -5.56 4.84 -3.03
CA SER A 34 -6.86 4.14 -2.99
C SER A 34 -7.90 4.67 -3.99
N ASN A 35 -7.49 5.51 -4.94
CA ASN A 35 -8.39 6.06 -5.97
C ASN A 35 -8.98 4.99 -6.91
N ALA A 36 -8.37 3.81 -6.96
CA ALA A 36 -8.84 2.63 -7.69
C ALA A 36 -8.51 1.35 -6.91
N PRO A 37 -9.17 0.20 -7.18
CA PRO A 37 -8.83 -1.07 -6.55
C PRO A 37 -7.36 -1.47 -6.80
N ILE A 38 -6.66 -1.97 -5.78
CA ILE A 38 -5.29 -2.49 -5.87
C ILE A 38 -5.37 -4.01 -5.86
N LYS A 39 -4.95 -4.67 -6.94
CA LYS A 39 -5.08 -6.13 -7.09
C LYS A 39 -3.80 -6.86 -6.72
N SER A 40 -2.66 -6.19 -6.84
CA SER A 40 -1.35 -6.79 -6.61
C SER A 40 -0.38 -5.85 -5.89
N PHE A 41 0.73 -6.41 -5.40
CA PHE A 41 1.83 -5.59 -4.89
C PHE A 41 2.49 -4.77 -6.00
N ILE A 42 2.46 -5.25 -7.25
CA ILE A 42 2.99 -4.52 -8.41
C ILE A 42 2.13 -3.27 -8.67
N ASP A 43 0.79 -3.40 -8.64
CA ASP A 43 -0.12 -2.27 -8.78
C ASP A 43 0.14 -1.21 -7.69
N LEU A 44 0.50 -1.64 -6.49
CA LEU A 44 0.82 -0.75 -5.37
C LEU A 44 2.13 0.00 -5.62
N THR A 45 3.18 -0.69 -6.07
CA THR A 45 4.49 -0.07 -6.35
C THR A 45 4.42 0.88 -7.53
N GLU A 46 3.76 0.49 -8.63
CA GLU A 46 3.59 1.36 -9.81
C GLU A 46 2.87 2.67 -9.47
N ARG A 47 1.87 2.62 -8.58
CA ARG A 47 1.20 3.83 -8.09
C ARG A 47 2.08 4.68 -7.20
N ALA A 48 2.88 4.07 -6.33
CA ALA A 48 3.83 4.78 -5.49
C ALA A 48 4.88 5.52 -6.34
N GLU A 49 5.44 4.85 -7.35
CA GLU A 49 6.38 5.43 -8.31
C GLU A 49 5.74 6.57 -9.12
N CYS A 50 4.49 6.43 -9.55
CA CYS A 50 3.75 7.49 -10.23
C CYS A 50 3.54 8.73 -9.35
N ILE A 51 3.28 8.53 -8.05
CA ILE A 51 3.18 9.64 -7.09
C ILE A 51 4.53 10.32 -6.92
N GLU A 52 5.61 9.56 -6.74
CA GLU A 52 6.97 10.09 -6.62
C GLU A 52 7.36 10.91 -7.85
N ALA A 53 7.18 10.36 -9.05
CA ALA A 53 7.43 11.08 -10.31
C ALA A 53 6.55 12.32 -10.45
N GLY A 54 5.29 12.28 -10.03
CA GLY A 54 4.42 13.46 -10.04
C GLY A 54 4.89 14.55 -9.07
N ILE A 55 5.44 14.18 -7.91
CA ILE A 55 6.00 15.13 -6.94
C ILE A 55 7.27 15.77 -7.51
N GLU A 56 8.18 14.98 -8.08
CA GLU A 56 9.39 15.49 -8.76
C GLU A 56 9.05 16.47 -9.88
N ASN A 57 7.95 16.23 -10.60
CA ASN A 57 7.46 17.08 -11.67
C ASN A 57 6.61 18.27 -11.18
N GLY A 58 6.45 18.49 -9.87
CA GLY A 58 5.67 19.60 -9.30
C GLY A 58 4.14 19.46 -9.45
N ALA A 59 3.63 18.30 -9.83
CA ALA A 59 2.20 18.09 -10.07
C ALA A 59 1.34 18.04 -8.79
N PHE A 60 1.98 17.82 -7.63
CA PHE A 60 1.29 17.63 -6.35
C PHE A 60 1.33 18.85 -5.40
N ASP A 61 1.93 19.98 -5.80
CA ASP A 61 2.02 21.21 -4.99
C ASP A 61 0.64 21.80 -4.60
N ALA A 62 -0.44 21.41 -5.30
CA ALA A 62 -1.81 21.82 -5.00
C ALA A 62 -2.61 20.82 -4.12
N VAL A 63 -2.14 19.58 -3.96
CA VAL A 63 -2.94 18.46 -3.40
C VAL A 63 -2.55 18.13 -1.96
N ILE A 64 -1.30 18.39 -1.56
CA ILE A 64 -0.85 18.25 -0.18
C ILE A 64 -0.48 19.64 0.34
N PRO A 65 -1.28 20.24 1.23
CA PRO A 65 -0.85 21.48 1.88
C PRO A 65 0.35 21.16 2.75
N VAL A 66 1.54 21.58 2.31
CA VAL A 66 2.73 21.63 3.15
C VAL A 66 2.47 22.76 4.15
N LYS A 67 2.25 22.40 5.41
CA LYS A 67 2.02 23.37 6.50
C LYS A 67 3.34 23.72 7.17
#